data_AF-A0A974SFE5-F1
#
_entry.id   AF-A0A974SFE5-F1
#
_cell.length_a   1.000
_cell.length_b   1.000
_cell.length_c   1.000
_cell.angle_alpha   90.00
_cell.angle_beta   90.00
_cell.angle_gamma   90.00
#
_symmetry.space_group_name_H-M   'P 1'
#
loop_
_entity.id
_entity.type
_entity.pdbx_description
1 polymer ?
#
loop_
_entity_poly.entity_id
_entity_poly.type
_entity_poly.pdbx_seq_one_letter_code
_entity_poly.pdbx_strand_id
1 'polypeptide(L)'
;MYADEFNWILMTPEEREAAVKDYSDARKLLARRRYRELKNMKPILYVFPSGKKTNEFLKSIAKRCRGSRSYTTTQSLQDFA
;
A
#
# COMPACT_ATOMS: atom_id res chain seq x y z
N MET A 1 2.04 6.30 18.39
CA MET A 1 2.01 6.20 16.91
C MET A 1 3.19 5.32 16.55
N TYR A 2 2.95 4.23 15.85
CA TYR A 2 4.01 3.34 15.37
C TYR A 2 4.16 3.58 13.88
N ALA A 3 5.40 3.81 13.43
CA ALA A 3 5.70 3.98 12.01
C ALA A 3 6.20 2.65 11.46
N ASP A 4 5.60 2.19 10.36
CA ASP A 4 6.05 0.99 9.65
C ASP A 4 7.11 1.38 8.61
N GLU A 5 8.37 1.20 8.96
CA GLU A 5 9.54 1.62 8.18
C GLU A 5 9.83 0.72 6.96
N PHE A 6 9.10 -0.39 6.77
CA PHE A 6 9.39 -1.35 5.69
C PHE A 6 9.45 -0.68 4.31
N ASN A 7 8.58 0.29 4.05
CA ASN A 7 8.54 1.00 2.77
C ASN A 7 9.76 1.90 2.51
N TRP A 8 10.57 2.24 3.52
CA TRP A 8 11.78 3.04 3.32
C TRP A 8 12.83 2.36 2.44
N ILE A 9 12.88 1.02 2.45
CA ILE A 9 13.86 0.26 1.67
C ILE A 9 13.63 0.44 0.15
N LEU A 10 12.38 0.69 -0.24
CA LEU A 10 11.95 0.75 -1.64
C LEU A 10 11.75 2.19 -2.14
N MET A 11 11.94 3.20 -1.29
CA MET A 11 11.85 4.61 -1.62
C MET A 11 13.15 5.15 -2.20
N THR A 12 13.04 6.16 -3.06
CA THR A 12 14.19 7.01 -3.41
C THR A 12 14.50 8.00 -2.27
N PRO A 13 15.71 8.62 -2.24
CA PRO A 13 16.03 9.64 -1.23
C PRO A 13 15.03 10.79 -1.19
N GLU A 14 14.59 11.27 -2.35
CA GLU A 14 13.58 12.35 -2.47
C GLU A 14 12.22 11.93 -1.89
N GLU A 15 11.77 10.71 -2.19
CA GLU A 15 10.51 10.16 -1.65
C GLU A 15 10.60 10.01 -0.14
N ARG A 16 11.76 9.63 0.38
CA ARG A 16 12.01 9.49 1.81
C ARG A 16 11.93 10.82 2.53
N GLU A 17 12.52 11.89 1.98
CA GLU A 17 12.43 13.22 2.58
C GLU A 17 10.99 13.73 2.64
N ALA A 18 10.23 13.57 1.55
CA ALA A 18 8.82 13.92 1.52
C ALA A 18 8.00 13.11 2.54
N ALA A 19 8.23 11.79 2.60
CA ALA A 19 7.55 10.90 3.53
C ALA A 19 7.85 11.21 5.01
N VAL A 20 9.09 11.62 5.33
CA VAL A 20 9.48 12.05 6.67
C VAL A 20 8.80 13.38 7.04
N LYS A 21 8.70 14.32 6.08
CA LYS A 21 8.00 15.59 6.29
C LYS A 21 6.51 15.37 6.60
N ASP A 22 5.84 14.54 5.81
CA ASP A 22 4.44 14.18 6.03
C ASP A 22 4.22 13.50 7.38
N TYR A 23 5.12 12.59 7.77
CA TYR A 23 5.08 11.95 9.08
C TYR A 23 5.23 12.98 10.23
N SER A 24 6.16 13.93 10.07
CA SER A 24 6.33 15.05 11.01
C SER A 24 5.04 15.85 11.15
N ASP A 25 4.38 16.18 10.04
CA ASP A 25 3.20 17.03 10.05
C ASP A 25 1.98 16.29 10.62
N ALA A 26 1.85 14.98 10.35
CA ALA A 26 0.88 14.12 11.02
C ALA A 26 1.10 14.08 12.54
N ARG A 27 2.35 13.98 13.01
CA ARG A 27 2.68 14.05 14.44
C ARG A 27 2.33 15.41 15.05
N LYS A 28 2.61 16.52 14.37
CA LYS A 28 2.24 17.87 14.83
C LYS A 28 0.72 18.03 14.95
N LEU A 29 -0.03 17.47 14.01
CA LEU A 29 -1.50 17.51 14.03
C LEU A 29 -2.07 16.71 15.20
N LEU A 30 -1.48 15.55 15.50
CA LEU A 30 -1.83 14.76 16.68
C LEU A 30 -1.42 15.45 17.99
N ALA A 31 -0.28 16.13 18.02
CA ALA A 31 0.19 16.88 19.18
C ALA A 31 -0.73 18.07 19.55
N ARG A 32 -1.51 18.57 18.58
CA ARG A 32 -2.51 19.63 18.81
C ARG A 32 -3.79 19.11 19.48
N ARG A 33 -4.01 17.79 19.54
CA ARG A 33 -5.20 17.20 20.19
C ARG A 33 -5.07 17.20 21.71
N ARG A 34 -6.22 17.24 22.38
CA ARG A 34 -6.26 17.17 23.85
C ARG A 34 -5.84 15.78 24.33
N TYR A 35 -5.15 15.72 25.47
CA TYR A 35 -4.70 14.46 26.07
C TYR A 35 -5.82 13.43 26.27
N ARG A 36 -7.03 13.88 26.62
CA ARG A 36 -8.21 13.01 26.79
C ARG A 36 -8.62 12.31 25.49
N GLU A 37 -8.45 12.96 24.34
CA GLU A 37 -8.73 12.37 23.02
C GLU A 37 -7.63 11.38 22.63
N LEU A 38 -6.37 11.69 22.94
CA LEU A 38 -5.22 10.82 22.68
C LEU A 38 -5.28 9.54 23.51
N LYS A 39 -5.73 9.61 24.77
CA LYS A 39 -5.84 8.46 25.68
C LYS A 39 -6.91 7.45 25.24
N ASN A 40 -7.98 7.93 24.60
CA ASN A 40 -9.09 7.09 24.13
C ASN A 40 -8.91 6.64 22.67
N MET A 41 -7.89 7.15 21.97
CA MET A 41 -7.59 6.75 20.60
C MET A 41 -6.92 5.38 20.57
N LYS A 42 -7.35 4.55 19.62
CA LYS A 42 -6.64 3.31 19.29
C LYS A 42 -5.20 3.63 18.84
N PRO A 43 -4.24 2.71 19.00
CA PRO A 43 -2.88 2.90 18.51
C PRO A 43 -2.90 3.28 17.02
N ILE A 44 -2.40 4.47 16.71
CA ILE A 44 -2.31 4.95 15.32
C ILE A 44 -1.09 4.29 14.69
N LEU A 45 -1.34 3.41 13.71
CA LEU A 45 -0.31 2.90 12.80
C LEU A 45 -0.18 3.88 11.64
N TYR A 46 1.04 4.34 11.40
CA TYR A 46 1.37 5.15 10.23
C TYR A 46 2.16 4.31 9.25
N VAL A 47 1.54 4.04 8.11
CA VAL A 47 2.17 3.31 7.02
C VAL A 47 2.69 4.34 6.04
N PHE A 48 4.00 4.33 5.79
CA PHE A 48 4.59 5.21 4.78
C PHE A 48 4.04 4.88 3.39
N PRO A 49 3.91 5.87 2.48
CA PRO A 49 3.42 5.61 1.13
C PRO A 49 4.29 4.59 0.38
N SER A 50 3.71 3.86 -0.57
CA SER A 50 4.49 2.93 -1.40
C SER A 50 5.40 3.71 -2.35
N GLY A 51 6.70 3.43 -2.30
CA GLY A 51 7.69 4.03 -3.22
C GLY A 51 7.41 3.66 -4.68
N LYS A 52 7.96 4.42 -5.63
CA LYS A 52 7.79 4.18 -7.08
C LYS A 52 8.09 2.74 -7.48
N LYS A 53 9.16 2.16 -6.95
CA LYS A 53 9.56 0.75 -7.23
C LYS A 53 8.51 -0.25 -6.75
N THR A 54 7.91 -0.03 -5.58
CA THR A 54 6.83 -0.87 -5.06
C THR A 54 5.60 -0.78 -5.94
N ASN A 55 5.25 0.41 -6.40
CA ASN A 55 4.12 0.62 -7.30
C ASN A 55 4.33 -0.05 -8.67
N GLU A 56 5.54 -0.01 -9.21
CA GLU A 56 5.89 -0.71 -10.45
C GLU A 56 5.84 -2.23 -10.29
N PHE A 57 6.36 -2.74 -9.17
CA PHE A 57 6.29 -4.17 -8.84
C PHE A 57 4.85 -4.66 -8.72
N LEU A 58 3.99 -3.93 -7.98
CA LEU A 58 2.57 -4.25 -7.85
C LEU A 58 1.84 -4.23 -9.21
N LYS A 59 2.14 -3.23 -10.06
CA LYS A 59 1.60 -3.18 -11.43
C LYS A 59 2.04 -4.39 -12.26
N SER A 60 3.29 -4.83 -12.12
CA SER A 60 3.81 -5.99 -12.84
C SER A 60 3.11 -7.30 -12.44
N ILE A 61 2.84 -7.49 -11.14
CA ILE A 61 2.08 -8.63 -10.63
C ILE A 61 0.64 -8.57 -11.10
N ALA A 62 -0.02 -7.42 -10.94
CA ALA A 62 -1.40 -7.24 -11.38
C ALA A 62 -1.58 -7.51 -12.88
N LYS A 63 -0.60 -7.11 -13.71
CA LYS A 63 -0.59 -7.40 -15.15
C LYS A 63 -0.49 -8.91 -15.43
N ARG A 64 0.31 -9.66 -14.66
CA ARG A 64 0.42 -11.12 -14.78
C ARG A 64 -0.86 -11.83 -14.34
N CYS A 65 -1.46 -11.42 -13.23
CA CYS A 65 -2.70 -12.02 -12.74
C CYS A 65 -3.90 -11.78 -13.67
N ARG A 66 -3.99 -10.62 -14.32
CA ARG A 66 -5.01 -10.33 -15.34
C ARG A 66 -4.78 -11.05 -16.67
N GLY A 67 -3.56 -11.55 -16.91
CA GLY A 67 -3.20 -12.33 -18.10
C GLY A 67 -3.62 -13.79 -18.05
N SER A 68 -4.22 -14.26 -16.95
CA SER A 68 -4.88 -15.56 -16.87
C SER A 68 -6.04 -15.61 -17.87
N ARG A 69 -5.78 -16.08 -19.08
CA ARG A 69 -6.81 -16.40 -20.07
C ARG A 69 -7.80 -17.37 -19.44
N SER A 70 -9.03 -16.91 -19.18
CA SER A 70 -10.16 -17.84 -19.03
C SER A 70 -10.37 -18.49 -20.38
N TYR A 71 -10.01 -19.77 -20.48
CA TYR A 71 -10.40 -20.61 -21.61
C TYR A 71 -11.82 -21.10 -21.34
N THR A 72 -12.79 -20.51 -22.02
CA THR A 72 -14.15 -21.05 -22.08
C THR A 72 -14.14 -22.14 -23.15
N THR A 73 -13.92 -23.39 -22.73
CA THR A 73 -14.03 -24.54 -23.64
C THR A 73 -15.50 -24.81 -23.90
N THR A 74 -16.01 -24.43 -25.07
CA THR A 74 -17.32 -24.89 -25.53
C THR A 74 -17.13 -26.27 -26.17
N GLN A 75 -17.48 -27.34 -25.46
CA GLN A 75 -17.57 -28.68 -26.06
C GLN A 75 -18.77 -28.71 -27.01
N SER A 76 -18.53 -29.11 -28.26
CA SER A 76 -19.57 -29.40 -29.23
C SER A 76 -20.23 -30.75 -28.93
N LEU A 77 -21.55 -30.84 -29.10
CA LEU A 77 -22.30 -32.09 -28.97
C LEU A 77 -21.79 -33.21 -29.90
N GLN A 78 -21.03 -32.88 -30.95
CA GLN A 78 -20.39 -33.86 -31.84
C GLN A 78 -19.22 -34.64 -31.18
N ASP A 79 -18.63 -34.15 -30.08
CA ASP A 79 -17.48 -34.80 -29.43
C ASP A 79 -17.88 -35.96 -28.48
N PHE A 80 -19.18 -36.27 -28.38
CA PHE A 80 -19.73 -37.34 -27.53
C PHE A 80 -20.22 -38.56 -28.31
N ALA A 81 -20.05 -38.60 -29.64
CA ALA A 81 -20.51 -39.68 -30.51
C ALA A 81 -19.57 -40.89 -30.52
#